data_AF-A0A317ZA93-F1
#
_entry.id   AF-A0A317ZA93-F1
#
_cell.length_a   1.000
_cell.length_b   1.000
_cell.length_c   1.000
_cell.angle_alpha   90.00
_cell.angle_beta   90.00
_cell.angle_gamma   90.00
#
_symmetry.space_group_name_H-M   'P 1'
#
loop_
_entity.id
_entity.type
_entity.pdbx_description
1 polymer ?
#
loop_
_entity_poly.entity_id
_entity_poly.type
_entity_poly.pdbx_seq_one_letter_code
_entity_poly.pdbx_strand_id
1 'polypeptide(L)'
;MSFASEMKNELTRIEVDHANAKAELSALIRMNGALSLSNQQFVINIQTENATTARRIYSLIKFVFKVEVEILVRKKMKLKKNNIYICRIKMKTKEILDELGILKNGMFSHDIDPEMVKDDEMRRSYLRGAFLAGGSVNNPETSGYDHN
;
A
#
# COMPACT_ATOMS: atom_id res chain seq x y z
N MET A 1 18.80 -2.57 -11.20
CA MET A 1 17.42 -2.29 -10.69
C MET A 1 16.50 -2.25 -11.90
N SER A 2 15.19 -2.45 -11.75
CA SER A 2 14.25 -2.21 -12.86
C SER A 2 13.84 -0.74 -12.87
N PHE A 3 13.49 -0.21 -14.04
CA PHE A 3 12.94 1.14 -14.19
C PHE A 3 11.73 1.38 -13.27
N ALA A 4 10.83 0.38 -13.17
CA ALA A 4 9.73 0.42 -12.20
C ALA A 4 10.21 0.59 -10.74
N SER A 5 11.32 -0.03 -10.34
CA SER A 5 11.86 0.13 -8.99
C SER A 5 12.40 1.53 -8.73
N GLU A 6 12.96 2.19 -9.74
CA GLU A 6 13.46 3.56 -9.67
C GLU A 6 12.29 4.55 -9.55
N MET A 7 11.28 4.41 -10.43
CA MET A 7 10.05 5.21 -10.35
C MET A 7 9.35 5.06 -8.98
N LYS A 8 9.25 3.83 -8.46
CA LYS A 8 8.68 3.61 -7.12
C LYS A 8 9.48 4.32 -6.02
N ASN A 9 10.82 4.35 -6.13
CA ASN A 9 11.65 5.05 -5.16
C ASN A 9 11.40 6.57 -5.19
N GLU A 10 11.25 7.16 -6.37
CA GLU A 10 10.94 8.59 -6.50
C GLU A 10 9.56 8.92 -5.92
N LEU A 11 8.53 8.14 -6.29
CA LEU A 11 7.15 8.35 -5.83
C LEU A 11 7.01 8.31 -4.31
N THR A 12 7.81 7.49 -3.61
CA THR A 12 7.76 7.40 -2.14
C THR A 12 8.18 8.69 -1.42
N ARG A 13 8.86 9.61 -2.11
CA ARG A 13 9.34 10.88 -1.56
C ARG A 13 8.33 12.02 -1.68
N ILE A 14 7.24 11.81 -2.42
CA ILE A 14 6.18 12.81 -2.58
C ILE A 14 5.47 13.00 -1.24
N GLU A 15 5.54 14.21 -0.70
CA GLU A 15 4.79 14.60 0.49
C GLU A 15 3.32 14.79 0.13
N VAL A 16 2.45 14.40 1.06
CA VAL A 16 1.00 14.49 0.89
C VAL A 16 0.34 14.87 2.19
N ASP A 17 -0.80 15.55 2.09
CA ASP A 17 -1.66 15.81 3.23
C ASP A 17 -2.32 14.52 3.77
N HIS A 18 -3.11 14.69 4.83
CA HIS A 18 -3.77 13.58 5.52
C HIS A 18 -4.78 12.82 4.65
N ALA A 19 -5.55 13.52 3.81
CA ALA A 19 -6.56 12.89 2.95
C ALA A 19 -5.91 12.09 1.83
N ASN A 20 -4.92 12.68 1.17
CA ASN A 20 -4.11 12.06 0.14
C ASN A 20 -3.31 10.85 0.69
N ALA A 21 -2.80 10.95 1.91
CA ALA A 21 -2.15 9.82 2.60
C ALA A 21 -3.11 8.65 2.83
N LYS A 22 -4.37 8.93 3.22
CA LYS A 22 -5.42 7.91 3.36
C LYS A 22 -5.74 7.24 2.02
N ALA A 23 -5.89 8.01 0.94
CA ALA A 23 -6.12 7.46 -0.40
C ALA A 23 -4.98 6.51 -0.83
N GLU A 24 -3.73 6.92 -0.65
CA GLU A 24 -2.55 6.09 -0.97
C GLU A 24 -2.51 4.80 -0.11
N LEU A 25 -2.78 4.91 1.20
CA LEU A 25 -2.87 3.77 2.12
C LEU A 25 -3.99 2.80 1.76
N SER A 26 -5.16 3.31 1.38
CA SER A 26 -6.31 2.48 1.00
C SER A 26 -5.95 1.56 -0.17
N ALA A 27 -5.31 2.11 -1.21
CA ALA A 27 -4.83 1.32 -2.35
C ALA A 27 -3.77 0.28 -1.94
N LEU A 28 -2.78 0.68 -1.12
CA LEU A 28 -1.73 -0.23 -0.64
C LEU A 28 -2.29 -1.42 0.15
N ILE A 29 -3.25 -1.18 1.05
CA ILE A 29 -3.87 -2.24 1.85
C ILE A 29 -4.78 -3.11 0.99
N ARG A 30 -5.56 -2.53 0.08
CA ARG A 30 -6.44 -3.32 -0.81
C ARG A 30 -5.67 -4.28 -1.71
N MET A 31 -4.51 -3.85 -2.22
CA MET A 31 -3.75 -4.65 -3.18
C MET A 31 -2.75 -5.60 -2.53
N ASN A 32 -2.11 -5.18 -1.43
CA ASN A 32 -1.01 -5.93 -0.80
C ASN A 32 -1.30 -6.33 0.65
N GLY A 33 -2.49 -5.99 1.17
CA GLY A 33 -2.91 -6.34 2.51
C GLY A 33 -3.37 -7.80 2.59
N ALA A 34 -2.89 -8.49 3.62
CA ALA A 34 -3.44 -9.75 4.09
C ALA A 34 -4.04 -9.52 5.47
N LEU A 35 -5.35 -9.76 5.58
CA LEU A 35 -6.09 -9.63 6.82
C LEU A 35 -6.22 -11.01 7.46
N SER A 36 -5.90 -11.10 8.74
CA SER A 36 -6.17 -12.29 9.54
C SER A 36 -6.92 -11.91 10.81
N LEU A 37 -7.80 -12.79 11.27
CA LEU A 37 -8.48 -12.63 12.55
C LEU A 37 -7.75 -13.47 13.59
N SER A 38 -7.34 -12.86 14.70
CA SER A 38 -6.70 -13.55 15.82
C SER A 38 -7.28 -13.01 17.12
N ASN A 39 -7.73 -13.88 18.02
CA ASN A 39 -8.36 -13.48 19.30
C ASN A 39 -9.46 -12.41 19.11
N GLN A 40 -10.32 -12.58 18.09
CA GLN A 40 -11.38 -11.62 17.71
C GLN A 40 -10.89 -10.22 17.28
N GLN A 41 -9.59 -10.03 17.09
CA GLN A 41 -9.00 -8.80 16.59
C GLN A 41 -8.46 -8.99 15.17
N PHE A 42 -8.75 -8.04 14.28
CA PHE A 42 -8.14 -8.01 12.96
C PHE A 42 -6.65 -7.69 13.10
N VAL A 43 -5.83 -8.37 12.30
CA VAL A 43 -4.42 -8.05 12.09
C VAL A 43 -4.23 -7.73 10.62
N ILE A 44 -3.71 -6.53 10.35
CA ILE A 44 -3.42 -6.07 8.99
C ILE A 44 -1.94 -6.34 8.71
N ASN A 45 -1.63 -7.11 7.68
CA ASN A 45 -0.26 -7.30 7.20
C ASN A 45 -0.14 -6.76 5.77
N ILE A 46 0.65 -5.70 5.57
CA ILE A 46 0.91 -5.14 4.24
C ILE A 46 2.28 -5.62 3.79
N GLN A 47 2.36 -6.33 2.67
CA GLN A 47 3.58 -6.99 2.23
C GLN A 47 4.17 -6.32 0.99
N THR A 48 5.50 -6.22 0.92
CA THR A 48 6.19 -5.75 -0.29
C THR A 48 7.61 -6.30 -0.35
N GLU A 49 8.11 -6.52 -1.57
CA GLU A 49 9.52 -6.88 -1.81
C GLU A 49 10.43 -5.63 -1.91
N ASN A 50 9.84 -4.42 -1.97
CA ASN A 50 10.58 -3.16 -2.05
C ASN A 50 10.71 -2.50 -0.66
N ALA A 51 11.95 -2.35 -0.17
CA ALA A 51 12.24 -1.75 1.12
C ALA A 51 11.78 -0.27 1.23
N THR A 52 11.86 0.49 0.15
CA THR A 52 11.41 1.89 0.11
C THR A 52 9.90 1.98 0.21
N THR A 53 9.17 1.10 -0.47
CA THR A 53 7.71 0.98 -0.32
C THR A 53 7.34 0.61 1.11
N ALA A 54 8.07 -0.30 1.76
CA ALA A 54 7.82 -0.66 3.15
C ALA A 54 8.00 0.53 4.11
N ARG A 55 9.06 1.34 3.92
CA ARG A 55 9.26 2.58 4.69
C ARG A 55 8.13 3.57 4.45
N ARG A 56 7.67 3.73 3.21
CA ARG A 56 6.53 4.60 2.87
C ARG A 56 5.26 4.17 3.57
N ILE A 57 4.91 2.88 3.50
CA ILE A 57 3.76 2.30 4.21
C ILE A 57 3.85 2.62 5.72
N TYR A 58 4.99 2.33 6.33
CA TYR A 58 5.23 2.63 7.76
C TYR A 58 4.98 4.12 8.07
N SER A 59 5.61 5.02 7.30
CA SER A 59 5.49 6.46 7.52
C SER A 59 4.05 6.95 7.34
N LEU A 60 3.33 6.49 6.32
CA LEU A 60 1.94 6.86 6.10
C LEU A 60 1.05 6.39 7.26
N ILE A 61 1.21 5.15 7.76
CA ILE A 61 0.43 4.66 8.91
C ILE A 61 0.70 5.51 10.16
N LYS A 62 1.97 5.83 10.44
CA LYS A 62 2.34 6.66 11.60
C LYS A 62 1.79 8.08 11.46
N PHE A 63 1.83 8.64 10.26
CA PHE A 63 1.32 9.98 9.96
C PHE A 63 -0.19 10.05 10.13
N VAL A 64 -0.93 9.09 9.55
CA VAL A 64 -2.40 9.14 9.51
C VAL A 64 -3.02 8.70 10.83
N PHE A 65 -2.61 7.54 11.36
CA PHE A 65 -3.30 6.87 12.46
C PHE A 65 -2.54 6.89 13.79
N LYS A 66 -1.25 7.26 13.78
CA LYS A 66 -0.39 7.34 14.97
C LYS A 66 -0.34 6.03 15.79
N VAL A 67 -0.54 4.89 15.14
CA VAL A 67 -0.49 3.55 15.79
C VAL A 67 0.93 2.96 15.75
N GLU A 68 1.16 1.91 16.52
CA GLU A 68 2.38 1.11 16.40
C GLU A 68 2.31 0.20 15.17
N VAL A 69 3.45 0.04 14.48
CA VAL A 69 3.58 -0.82 13.31
C VAL A 69 4.81 -1.70 13.51
N GLU A 70 4.58 -3.01 13.57
CA GLU A 70 5.66 -3.99 13.61
C GLU A 70 6.22 -4.18 12.19
N ILE A 71 7.54 -4.13 12.03
CA ILE A 71 8.20 -4.45 10.76
C ILE A 71 8.81 -5.85 10.88
N LEU A 72 8.33 -6.77 10.05
CA LEU A 72 8.87 -8.12 9.95
C LEU A 72 9.58 -8.28 8.60
N VAL A 73 10.67 -9.04 8.60
CA VAL A 73 11.41 -9.38 7.37
C VAL A 73 11.46 -10.90 7.24
N ARG A 74 10.99 -11.41 6.10
CA ARG A 74 11.05 -12.84 5.78
C ARG A 74 11.81 -13.03 4.47
N LYS A 75 12.64 -14.07 4.38
CA LYS A 75 13.22 -14.50 3.11
C LYS A 75 12.24 -15.39 2.34
N LYS A 76 12.05 -15.11 1.06
CA LYS A 76 11.31 -15.99 0.16
C LYS A 76 12.12 -17.27 -0.07
N MET A 77 11.49 -18.44 0.12
CA MET A 77 12.16 -19.74 0.11
C MET A 77 12.43 -20.29 -1.32
N LYS A 78 11.87 -19.71 -2.39
CA LYS A 78 12.05 -20.19 -3.77
C LYS A 78 12.35 -19.08 -4.80
N LEU A 79 13.11 -19.47 -5.82
CA LEU A 79 13.49 -18.84 -7.11
C LEU A 79 14.08 -17.42 -7.15
N LYS A 80 13.83 -16.55 -6.17
CA LYS A 80 14.59 -15.30 -5.98
C LYS A 80 14.67 -15.06 -4.47
N LYS A 81 15.88 -15.03 -3.90
CA LYS A 81 16.16 -14.84 -2.45
C LYS A 81 15.84 -13.40 -2.01
N ASN A 82 14.68 -12.88 -2.37
CA ASN A 82 14.26 -11.53 -2.03
C ASN A 82 13.72 -11.50 -0.60
N ASN A 83 13.98 -10.40 0.10
CA ASN A 83 13.32 -10.09 1.36
C ASN A 83 11.89 -9.65 1.08
N ILE A 84 10.96 -10.18 1.86
CA ILE A 84 9.59 -9.70 1.95
C ILE A 84 9.51 -8.90 3.25
N TYR A 85 9.21 -7.62 3.11
CA TYR A 85 8.96 -6.71 4.22
C TYR A 85 7.47 -6.72 4.52
N ILE A 86 7.11 -6.86 5.79
CA ILE A 86 5.73 -6.91 6.25
C ILE A 86 5.52 -5.83 7.30
N CYS A 87 4.68 -4.85 7.00
CA CYS A 87 4.19 -3.88 7.97
C CYS A 87 2.93 -4.46 8.62
N ARG A 88 3.01 -4.78 9.91
CA ARG A 88 1.94 -5.41 10.68
C ARG A 88 1.33 -4.42 11.66
N ILE A 89 0.00 -4.34 11.64
CA ILE A 89 -0.82 -3.52 12.54
C ILE A 89 -1.75 -4.44 13.33
N LYS A 90 -1.76 -4.31 14.65
CA LYS A 90 -2.63 -5.08 15.57
C LYS A 90 -3.62 -4.21 16.35
N MET A 91 -3.39 -2.91 16.44
CA MET A 91 -4.24 -1.97 17.17
C MET A 91 -5.10 -1.16 16.21
N LYS A 92 -6.32 -0.80 16.65
CA LYS A 92 -7.27 0.04 15.89
C LYS A 92 -7.56 -0.46 14.48
N THR A 93 -7.36 -1.76 14.21
CA THR A 93 -7.40 -2.30 12.85
C THR A 93 -8.78 -2.17 12.22
N LYS A 94 -9.86 -2.36 12.99
CA LYS A 94 -11.22 -2.12 12.50
C LYS A 94 -11.47 -0.66 12.12
N GLU A 95 -11.06 0.29 12.98
CA GLU A 95 -11.16 1.74 12.73
C GLU A 95 -10.37 2.13 11.48
N ILE A 96 -9.14 1.62 11.33
CA ILE A 96 -8.30 1.87 10.15
C ILE A 96 -8.97 1.34 8.88
N LEU A 97 -9.50 0.12 8.90
CA LEU A 97 -10.17 -0.46 7.74
C LEU A 97 -11.44 0.30 7.36
N ASP A 98 -12.18 0.80 8.34
CA ASP A 98 -13.39 1.60 8.15
C ASP A 98 -13.06 2.99 7.58
N GLU A 99 -12.09 3.71 8.17
CA GLU A 99 -11.65 5.02 7.69
C GLU A 99 -11.02 5.00 6.28
N LEU A 100 -10.46 3.87 5.87
CA LEU A 100 -9.93 3.66 4.51
C LEU A 100 -10.98 3.12 3.53
N GLY A 101 -12.22 2.96 3.98
CA GLY A 101 -13.36 2.48 3.21
C GLY A 101 -13.29 1.00 2.81
N ILE A 102 -12.35 0.24 3.40
CA ILE A 102 -12.09 -1.17 3.09
C ILE A 102 -13.12 -2.05 3.79
N LEU A 103 -13.54 -1.65 4.99
CA LEU A 103 -14.65 -2.24 5.72
C LEU A 103 -15.80 -1.23 5.74
N LYS A 104 -17.02 -1.67 5.43
CA LYS A 104 -18.25 -0.88 5.58
C LYS A 104 -19.31 -1.73 6.24
N ASN A 105 -19.91 -1.24 7.33
CA ASN A 105 -20.94 -1.96 8.09
C ASN A 105 -20.50 -3.39 8.52
N GLY A 106 -19.21 -3.57 8.80
CA GLY A 106 -18.65 -4.88 9.18
C GLY A 106 -18.43 -5.86 8.03
N MET A 107 -18.66 -5.45 6.78
CA MET A 107 -18.38 -6.25 5.57
C MET A 107 -17.26 -5.62 4.75
N PHE A 108 -16.45 -6.45 4.08
CA PHE A 108 -15.41 -5.94 3.20
C PHE A 108 -16.03 -5.36 1.92
N SER A 109 -15.66 -4.12 1.60
CA SER A 109 -16.06 -3.47 0.35
C SER A 109 -15.15 -3.93 -0.78
N HIS A 110 -15.74 -4.45 -1.86
CA HIS A 110 -15.02 -4.79 -3.08
C HIS A 110 -14.68 -3.56 -3.92
N ASP A 111 -15.47 -2.48 -3.79
CA ASP A 111 -15.26 -1.23 -4.52
C ASP A 111 -14.30 -0.29 -3.79
N ILE A 112 -13.68 0.59 -4.58
CA ILE A 112 -12.95 1.75 -4.09
C ILE A 112 -13.97 2.70 -3.46
N ASP A 113 -13.72 3.10 -2.22
CA ASP A 113 -14.58 4.06 -1.55
C ASP A 113 -14.51 5.42 -2.28
N PRO A 114 -15.64 6.02 -2.70
CA PRO A 114 -15.66 7.32 -3.35
C PRO A 114 -14.91 8.41 -2.58
N GLU A 115 -14.89 8.36 -1.24
CA GLU A 115 -14.13 9.30 -0.42
C GLU A 115 -12.61 9.18 -0.61
N MET A 116 -12.10 8.03 -1.03
CA MET A 116 -10.67 7.82 -1.33
C MET A 116 -10.27 8.33 -2.71
N VAL A 117 -11.23 8.73 -3.55
CA VAL A 117 -11.04 9.17 -4.94
C VAL A 117 -11.95 10.36 -5.30
N LYS A 118 -12.28 11.19 -4.32
CA LYS A 118 -13.27 12.28 -4.47
C LYS A 118 -12.80 13.41 -5.39
N ASP A 119 -11.51 13.70 -5.38
CA ASP A 119 -10.87 14.72 -6.21
C ASP A 119 -9.64 14.17 -6.95
N ASP A 120 -9.08 14.98 -7.85
CA ASP A 120 -7.97 14.56 -8.71
C ASP A 120 -6.67 14.31 -7.96
N GLU A 121 -6.43 15.03 -6.86
CA GLU A 121 -5.25 14.80 -6.02
C GLU A 121 -5.35 13.45 -5.32
N MET A 122 -6.51 13.13 -4.76
CA MET A 122 -6.76 11.85 -4.11
C MET A 122 -6.74 10.70 -5.12
N ARG A 123 -7.25 10.89 -6.33
CA ARG A 123 -7.10 9.91 -7.43
C ARG A 123 -5.63 9.65 -7.76
N ARG A 124 -4.81 10.70 -7.90
CA ARG A 124 -3.36 10.57 -8.12
C ARG A 124 -2.68 9.83 -6.96
N SER A 125 -3.05 10.14 -5.72
CA SER A 125 -2.50 9.48 -4.54
C SER A 125 -2.91 8.01 -4.43
N TYR A 126 -4.17 7.68 -4.76
CA TYR A 126 -4.66 6.32 -4.81
C TYR A 126 -3.92 5.51 -5.88
N LEU A 127 -3.77 6.06 -7.09
CA LEU A 127 -3.02 5.43 -8.19
C LEU A 127 -1.54 5.24 -7.85
N ARG A 128 -0.92 6.21 -7.16
CA ARG A 128 0.45 6.06 -6.63
C ARG A 128 0.52 4.87 -5.67
N GLY A 129 -0.43 4.76 -4.74
CA GLY A 129 -0.52 3.62 -3.81
C GLY A 129 -0.64 2.29 -4.55
N ALA A 130 -1.50 2.22 -5.56
CA ALA A 130 -1.69 1.04 -6.40
C ALA A 130 -0.40 0.64 -7.15
N PHE A 131 0.28 1.62 -7.76
CA PHE A 131 1.54 1.39 -8.46
C PHE A 131 2.65 0.92 -7.50
N LEU A 132 2.75 1.51 -6.31
CA LEU A 132 3.70 1.09 -5.28
C LEU A 132 3.42 -0.35 -4.82
N ALA A 133 2.15 -0.73 -4.67
CA ALA A 133 1.72 -2.05 -4.22
C ALA A 133 2.15 -3.16 -5.18
N GLY A 134 1.78 -3.06 -6.46
CA GLY A 134 2.00 -4.14 -7.43
C GLY A 134 2.29 -3.70 -8.85
N GLY A 135 2.21 -2.40 -9.16
CA GLY A 135 2.40 -1.90 -10.52
C GLY A 135 3.81 -2.14 -11.07
N SER A 136 3.88 -2.28 -12.39
CA SER A 136 5.12 -2.31 -13.17
C SER A 136 5.01 -1.33 -14.33
N VAL A 137 6.14 -0.76 -14.73
CA VAL A 137 6.24 0.10 -15.90
C VAL A 137 7.52 -0.29 -16.64
N ASN A 138 7.42 -0.39 -17.96
CA ASN A 138 8.55 -0.70 -18.82
C ASN A 138 9.39 0.57 -19.01
N ASN A 139 10.70 0.41 -19.23
CA ASN A 139 11.55 1.55 -19.53
C ASN A 139 11.17 2.09 -20.92
N PRO A 140 10.70 3.34 -21.04
CA PRO A 140 10.32 3.92 -22.34
C PRO A 140 11.51 4.05 -23.31
N GLU A 141 12.75 4.05 -22.81
CA GLU A 141 13.97 4.10 -23.63
C GLU A 141 14.37 2.73 -24.21
N THR A 142 13.76 1.64 -23.73
CA THR A 142 13.94 0.29 -24.29
C THR A 142 12.62 -0.17 -24.90
N SER A 143 12.44 0.15 -26.18
CA SER A 143 11.36 -0.23 -27.10
C SER A 143 10.37 -1.31 -26.64
N GLY A 144 9.10 -0.91 -26.61
CA GLY A 144 7.92 -1.76 -26.55
C GLY A 144 6.63 -0.92 -26.51
N TYR A 145 6.52 0.08 -27.40
CA TYR A 145 5.24 0.73 -27.66
C TYR A 145 4.36 -0.25 -28.46
N ASP A 146 3.48 -0.98 -27.77
CA ASP A 146 2.42 -1.73 -28.44
C ASP A 146 1.29 -0.75 -28.79
N HIS A 147 1.23 -0.36 -30.07
CA HIS A 147 -0.01 0.14 -30.66
C HIS A 147 -0.96 -1.06 -30.84
N ASN A 148 -2.03 -1.10 -30.05
CA ASN A 148 -3.27 -1.76 -30.42
C ASN A 148 -4.38 -0.71 -30.50
#